data_AF-A0A7L6BJF1-F1
#
_entry.id   AF-A0A7L6BJF1-F1
#
_cell.length_a   1.000
_cell.length_b   1.000
_cell.length_c   1.000
_cell.angle_alpha   90.00
_cell.angle_beta   90.00
_cell.angle_gamma   90.00
#
_symmetry.space_group_name_H-M   'P 1'
#
loop_
_entity.id
_entity.type
_entity.pdbx_description
1 polymer ?
#
loop_
_entity_poly.entity_id
_entity_poly.type
_entity_poly.pdbx_seq_one_letter_code
_entity_poly.pdbx_strand_id
1 'polypeptide(L)' 'MELKPELAQSIVDHMMTQIPYNINIMNKKGYIIASGNKSRINTLHVGAVDAIKHYQWSNNMEIMDSQALICP' A
#
# COMPACT_ATOMS: atom_id res chain seq x y z
N MET A 1 15.99 1.74 -4.35
CA MET A 1 15.67 0.71 -5.36
C MET A 1 14.17 0.50 -5.32
N GLU A 2 13.47 0.59 -6.45
CA GLU A 2 12.02 0.32 -6.51
C GLU A 2 11.79 -1.08 -7.08
N LEU A 3 10.79 -1.78 -6.55
CA LEU A 3 10.41 -3.11 -7.05
C LEU A 3 9.87 -2.97 -8.48
N LYS A 4 10.45 -3.71 -9.42
CA LYS A 4 9.98 -3.71 -10.81
C LYS A 4 8.61 -4.40 -10.90
N PRO A 5 7.65 -3.88 -11.70
CA PRO A 5 6.32 -4.46 -11.82
C PRO A 5 6.32 -5.95 -12.21
N GLU A 6 7.26 -6.38 -13.05
CA GLU A 6 7.34 -7.78 -13.50
C GLU A 6 7.67 -8.72 -12.34
N LEU A 7 8.64 -8.33 -11.50
CA LEU A 7 9.00 -9.09 -10.30
C LEU A 7 7.86 -9.06 -9.27
N ALA A 8 7.22 -7.90 -9.09
CA ALA A 8 6.07 -7.77 -8.21
C ALA A 8 4.93 -8.71 -8.64
N GLN A 9 4.64 -8.80 -9.95
CA GLN A 9 3.61 -9.68 -10.47
C GLN A 9 3.97 -11.16 -10.27
N SER A 10 5.23 -11.55 -10.50
CA SER A 10 5.67 -12.93 -10.24
C SER A 10 5.48 -13.35 -8.78
N ILE A 11 5.69 -12.43 -7.83
CA ILE A 11 5.44 -12.68 -6.39
C ILE A 11 3.93 -12.86 -6.15
N VAL A 12 3.11 -11.95 -6.68
CA VAL A 12 1.65 -12.05 -6.53
C VAL A 12 1.12 -13.36 -7.11
N ASP A 13 1.55 -13.71 -8.32
CA ASP A 13 1.13 -14.94 -9.00
C ASP A 13 1.48 -16.18 -8.17
N HIS A 14 2.69 -16.24 -7.60
CA HIS A 14 3.08 -17.33 -6.70
C HIS A 14 2.22 -17.36 -5.43
N MET A 15 2.03 -16.22 -4.77
CA MET A 15 1.30 -16.15 -3.50
C MET A 15 -0.19 -16.46 -3.66
N MET A 16 -0.79 -16.11 -4.80
CA MET A 16 -2.19 -16.48 -5.13
C MET A 16 -2.39 -18.00 -5.24
N THR A 17 -1.32 -18.79 -5.46
CA THR A 17 -1.42 -20.27 -5.42
C THR A 17 -1.52 -20.81 -3.99
N GLN A 18 -1.17 -20.02 -2.98
CA GLN A 18 -1.07 -20.44 -1.58
C GLN A 18 -2.17 -19.86 -0.69
N ILE A 19 -2.75 -18.72 -1.07
CA ILE A 19 -3.67 -17.95 -0.23
C ILE A 19 -4.99 -17.70 -0.97
N PRO A 20 -6.16 -17.96 -0.36
CA PRO A 20 -7.47 -17.80 -1.01
C PRO A 20 -8.00 -16.36 -0.98
N TYR A 21 -7.12 -15.36 -1.13
CA TYR A 21 -7.47 -13.94 -1.11
C TYR A 21 -6.71 -13.18 -2.19
N ASN A 22 -7.31 -12.12 -2.73
CA ASN A 22 -6.66 -11.29 -3.73
C ASN A 22 -5.52 -10.45 -3.13
N ILE A 23 -4.29 -10.69 -3.58
CA ILE A 23 -3.10 -9.96 -3.14
C ILE A 23 -2.84 -8.76 -4.05
N ASN A 24 -2.40 -7.66 -3.46
CA ASN A 24 -1.97 -6.45 -4.16
C ASN A 24 -0.57 -6.05 -3.65
N ILE A 25 0.29 -5.59 -4.55
CA ILE A 25 1.53 -4.89 -4.20
C ILE A 25 1.42 -3.45 -4.70
N MET A 26 1.76 -2.49 -3.84
CA MET A 26 1.67 -1.06 -4.13
C MET A 26 3.05 -0.41 -4.12
N ASN A 27 3.22 0.68 -4.88
CA ASN A 27 4.41 1.54 -4.77
C ASN A 27 4.28 2.54 -3.60
N LYS A 28 5.34 3.34 -3.38
CA LYS A 28 5.40 4.37 -2.32
C LYS A 28 4.37 5.51 -2.44
N LYS A 29 3.63 5.57 -3.54
CA LYS A 29 2.54 6.53 -3.77
C LYS A 29 1.16 5.90 -3.58
N GLY A 30 1.10 4.61 -3.21
CA GLY A 30 -0.16 3.87 -3.03
C GLY A 30 -0.78 3.31 -4.31
N TYR A 31 -0.10 3.40 -5.46
CA TYR A 31 -0.59 2.79 -6.70
C TYR A 31 -0.27 1.30 -6.75
N ILE A 32 -1.25 0.50 -7.13
CA ILE A 32 -1.09 -0.94 -7.31
C ILE A 32 -0.21 -1.22 -8.53
N ILE A 33 0.93 -1.87 -8.31
CA ILE A 33 1.89 -2.25 -9.36
C ILE A 33 1.83 -3.74 -9.72
N ALA A 34 1.19 -4.56 -8.89
CA ALA A 34 0.87 -5.96 -9.18
C ALA A 34 -0.38 -6.40 -8.40
N SER A 35 -1.19 -7.30 -8.99
CA SER A 35 -2.44 -7.76 -8.37
C SER A 35 -2.88 -9.12 -8.88
N GLY A 36 -3.54 -9.90 -8.02
CA GLY A 36 -4.29 -11.10 -8.43
C GLY A 36 -5.49 -10.76 -9.31
N ASN A 37 -5.99 -9.52 -9.23
CA ASN A 37 -7.03 -8.96 -10.08
C ASN A 37 -6.41 -7.87 -10.96
N LYS A 38 -6.07 -8.23 -12.19
CA LYS A 38 -5.38 -7.34 -13.14
C LYS A 38 -6.11 -6.02 -13.40
N SER A 39 -7.44 -5.96 -13.23
CA SER A 39 -8.21 -4.70 -13.36
C SER A 39 -7.83 -3.63 -12.33
N ARG A 40 -7.13 -4.02 -11.26
CA ARG A 40 -6.69 -3.14 -10.17
C ARG A 40 -5.33 -2.50 -10.42
N ILE A 41 -4.54 -2.99 -11.38
CA ILE A 41 -3.21 -2.45 -11.68
C ILE A 41 -3.37 -0.99 -12.14
N ASN A 42 -2.45 -0.12 -11.70
CA ASN A 42 -2.48 1.33 -11.90
C ASN A 42 -3.64 2.08 -11.23
N THR A 43 -4.41 1.42 -10.35
CA THR A 43 -5.39 2.10 -9.49
C THR A 43 -4.77 2.52 -8.16
N LEU A 44 -5.28 3.60 -7.58
CA LEU A 44 -4.87 4.07 -6.27
C LEU A 44 -5.56 3.24 -5.18
N HIS A 45 -4.78 2.78 -4.20
CA HIS A 45 -5.31 2.09 -3.03
C HIS A 45 -5.38 3.06 -1.84
N VAL A 46 -6.57 3.53 -1.49
CA VAL A 46 -6.78 4.54 -0.42
C VAL A 46 -6.14 4.10 0.91
N GLY A 47 -6.38 2.87 1.34
CA GLY A 47 -5.77 2.37 2.59
C GLY A 47 -4.24 2.28 2.56
N ALA A 48 -3.60 2.26 1.38
CA ALA A 48 -2.14 2.31 1.28
C ALA A 48 -1.65 3.75 1.48
N VAL A 49 -2.36 4.72 0.92
CA VAL A 49 -2.09 6.15 1.13
C VAL A 49 -2.20 6.50 2.61
N ASP A 50 -3.24 6.02 3.29
CA ASP A 50 -3.43 6.28 4.72
C ASP A 50 -2.30 5.67 5.55
N ALA A 51 -1.92 4.41 5.27
CA ALA A 51 -0.79 3.77 5.94
C ALA A 51 0.53 4.53 5.73
N ILE A 52 0.80 5.03 4.51
CA ILE A 52 1.98 5.85 4.22
C ILE A 52 1.94 7.16 5.00
N LYS A 53 0.80 7.85 5.06
CA LYS A 53 0.64 9.08 5.84
C LYS A 53 0.87 8.84 7.32
N HIS A 54 0.28 7.79 7.88
CA HIS A 54 0.47 7.42 9.28
C HIS A 54 1.94 7.10 9.58
N TYR A 55 2.61 6.35 8.70
CA TYR A 55 4.04 6.09 8.82
C TYR A 55 4.85 7.39 8.76
N GLN A 56 4.57 8.29 7.81
CA GLN A 56 5.27 9.57 7.72
C GLN A 56 5.06 10.41 8.98
N TRP A 57 3.83 10.47 9.50
CA TRP A 57 3.53 11.16 10.75
C TRP A 57 4.31 10.58 11.93
N SER A 58 4.33 9.25 12.08
CA SER A 58 5.02 8.60 13.20
C SER A 58 6.54 8.79 13.16
N ASN A 59 7.13 8.92 11.95
CA ASN A 59 8.58 9.07 11.78
C ASN A 59 9.04 10.53 11.76
N ASN A 60 8.13 11.51 11.60
CA ASN A 60 8.42 12.93 11.62
C ASN A 60 7.86 13.62 12.88
N MET A 61 7.79 12.91 14.01
CA MET A 61 7.18 13.42 15.23
C MET A 61 7.96 14.62 15.82
N GLU A 62 7.69 15.82 15.32
CA GLU A 62 7.73 17.03 16.11
C GLU A 62 6.53 16.97 17.07
N ILE A 63 6.78 17.18 18.36
CA ILE A 63 5.73 17.29 19.37
C ILE A 63 4.96 18.56 19.04
N MET A 64 3.90 18.45 18.24
CA MET A 64 2.87 19.48 18.17
C MET A 64 1.91 19.21 19.32
N ASP A 65 2.04 20.07 20.34
CA ASP A 65 1.19 20.11 21.51
C ASP A 65 -0.29 20.13 21.09
N SER A 66 -1.03 19.16 21.61
CA SER A 66 -2.48 19.09 21.76
C SER A 66 -3.35 20.00 20.88
N GLN A 67 -3.88 19.50 19.76
CA GLN A 67 -5.29 19.71 19.36
C GLN A 67 -5.69 18.82 18.15
N ALA A 68 -6.80 18.08 18.33
CA ALA A 68 -7.70 17.51 17.31
C ALA A 68 -7.14 16.40 16.38
N LEU A 69 -7.65 15.18 16.40
CA LEU A 69 -9.01 14.82 16.01
C LEU A 69 -9.52 13.65 16.89
N ILE A 70 -10.58 13.92 17.66
CA ILE A 70 -11.59 12.90 17.93
C ILE A 70 -12.42 12.80 16.64
N CYS A 71 -12.58 11.60 16.11
CA CYS A 71 -13.68 11.32 15.18
C CYS A 71 -14.52 10.18 15.80
N PRO A 72 -15.86 10.28 15.75
CA PRO A 72 -16.75 9.22 16.19
C PRO A 72 -16.56 7.92 15.38
#